data_AF-A0A0W0HKW1-F1
#
_entry.id   AF-A0A0W0HKW1-F1
#
_cell.length_a   1.000
_cell.length_b   1.000
_cell.length_c   1.000
_cell.angle_alpha   90.00
_cell.angle_beta   90.00
_cell.angle_gamma   90.00
#
_symmetry.space_group_name_H-M   'P 1'
#
loop_
_entity.id
_entity.type
_entity.pdbx_description
1 polymer ?
#
loop_
_entity_poly.entity_id
_entity_poly.type
_entity_poly.pdbx_seq_one_letter_code
_entity_poly.pdbx_strand_id
1 'polypeptide(L)'
;MNRNNALKLLLIPALVTAVLFPGAATATTSTQTTVNTATPDNAVMLTVLLKHDQSRPLSELKAQLAKQQFHKAFPPAGVEVVSWNIAMGIGQVIVLRLPASRLTEVNLAIENTAWGVYTTQFFPTYDFMPIAQAEQAKARQAQTTQ
;
A
#
# COMPACT_ATOMS: atom_id res chain seq x y z
N MET A 1 38.84 -67.21 29.05
CA MET A 1 39.01 -67.45 30.50
C MET A 1 37.95 -66.67 31.26
N ASN A 2 37.27 -67.38 32.16
CA ASN A 2 36.07 -67.00 32.92
C ASN A 2 36.33 -65.97 34.04
N ARG A 3 35.32 -65.17 34.43
CA ARG A 3 34.66 -65.14 35.78
C ARG A 3 33.95 -63.81 36.12
N ASN A 4 32.62 -63.87 36.18
CA ASN A 4 31.75 -63.67 37.35
C ASN A 4 32.10 -62.65 38.47
N ASN A 5 31.16 -61.70 38.64
CA ASN A 5 30.36 -61.35 39.84
C ASN A 5 30.95 -60.49 40.99
N ALA A 6 30.21 -59.42 41.35
CA ALA A 6 29.46 -59.25 42.62
C ALA A 6 29.65 -57.91 43.39
N LEU A 7 28.52 -57.34 43.83
CA LEU A 7 28.30 -56.44 44.99
C LEU A 7 28.97 -55.03 44.93
N LYS A 8 28.38 -53.90 45.37
CA LYS A 8 27.32 -53.63 46.34
C LYS A 8 26.85 -52.15 46.23
N LEU A 9 25.53 -51.98 46.23
CA LEU A 9 24.70 -50.93 46.84
C LEU A 9 25.38 -49.75 47.57
N LEU A 10 25.02 -48.51 47.20
CA LEU A 10 24.62 -47.45 48.13
C LEU A 10 23.89 -46.31 47.40
N LEU A 11 22.60 -46.12 47.75
CA LEU A 11 21.75 -45.00 47.34
C LEU A 11 22.13 -43.71 48.10
N ILE A 12 22.16 -42.58 47.39
CA ILE A 12 21.87 -41.25 47.96
C ILE A 12 20.95 -40.54 46.95
N PRO A 13 19.68 -40.23 47.27
CA PRO A 13 18.88 -39.38 46.40
C PRO A 13 19.20 -37.91 46.72
N ALA A 14 19.93 -37.24 45.81
CA ALA A 14 20.01 -35.79 45.82
C ALA A 14 18.69 -35.23 45.27
N LEU A 15 17.86 -34.70 46.16
CA LEU A 15 16.62 -34.01 45.85
C LEU A 15 16.95 -32.69 45.13
N VAL A 16 16.87 -32.69 43.79
CA VAL A 16 16.98 -31.46 42.99
C VAL A 16 15.58 -30.85 42.87
N THR A 17 15.33 -29.78 43.62
CA THR A 17 14.16 -28.91 43.47
C THR A 17 14.32 -28.07 42.20
N ALA A 18 13.65 -28.48 41.11
CA ALA A 18 13.54 -27.68 39.89
C ALA A 18 12.53 -26.56 40.12
N VAL A 19 13.02 -25.31 40.19
CA VAL A 19 12.20 -24.10 40.19
C VAL A 19 11.61 -23.93 38.79
N LEU A 20 10.32 -24.18 38.65
CA LEU A 20 9.55 -23.87 37.44
C LEU A 20 9.34 -22.35 37.38
N PHE A 21 10.19 -21.65 36.62
CA PHE A 21 9.89 -20.31 36.14
C PHE A 21 8.84 -20.42 35.02
N PRO A 22 7.67 -19.78 35.11
CA PRO A 22 6.76 -19.68 34.00
C PRO A 22 7.43 -18.85 32.90
N GLY A 23 7.82 -19.51 31.81
CA GLY A 23 8.36 -18.86 30.63
C GLY A 23 7.30 -17.90 30.07
N ALA A 24 7.60 -16.61 30.09
CA ALA A 24 6.87 -15.63 29.31
C ALA A 24 7.04 -15.99 27.83
N ALA A 25 6.01 -16.59 27.23
CA ALA A 25 5.95 -16.79 25.79
C ALA A 25 5.90 -15.42 25.12
N THR A 26 7.05 -14.95 24.64
CA THR A 26 7.11 -13.82 23.71
C THR A 26 6.48 -14.30 22.40
N ALA A 27 5.19 -14.03 22.22
CA ALA A 27 4.55 -14.15 20.92
C ALA A 27 5.28 -13.21 19.96
N THR A 28 6.20 -13.78 19.18
CA THR A 28 6.90 -13.06 18.13
C THR A 28 5.93 -12.97 16.97
N THR A 29 5.09 -11.93 16.95
CA THR A 29 4.33 -11.58 15.76
C THR A 29 5.35 -11.23 14.70
N SER A 30 5.65 -12.19 13.82
CA SER A 30 6.36 -11.90 12.58
C SER A 30 5.45 -10.95 11.78
N THR A 31 5.76 -9.66 11.82
CA THR A 31 5.22 -8.69 10.86
C THR A 31 5.84 -9.02 9.51
N GLN A 32 5.31 -10.06 8.85
CA GLN A 32 5.49 -10.21 7.41
C GLN A 32 4.98 -8.91 6.80
N THR A 33 5.91 -8.11 6.30
CA THR A 33 5.60 -6.91 5.54
C THR A 33 5.17 -7.38 4.16
N THR A 34 4.02 -8.03 4.09
CA THR A 34 3.38 -8.33 2.81
C THR A 34 3.02 -6.99 2.21
N VAL A 35 3.60 -6.65 1.06
CA VAL A 35 3.17 -5.47 0.32
C VAL A 35 1.74 -5.76 -0.12
N ASN A 36 0.76 -5.30 0.68
CA ASN A 36 -0.65 -5.43 0.32
C ASN A 36 -0.86 -4.73 -1.03
N THR A 37 -1.15 -5.53 -2.05
CA THR A 37 -1.52 -5.08 -3.39
C THR A 37 -3.05 -5.08 -3.53
N ALA A 38 -3.56 -4.26 -4.43
CA ALA A 38 -4.99 -4.17 -4.70
C ALA A 38 -5.53 -5.49 -5.31
N THR A 39 -6.69 -5.92 -4.83
CA THR A 39 -7.53 -6.98 -5.39
C THR A 39 -8.93 -6.41 -5.66
N PRO A 40 -9.78 -7.06 -6.48
CA PRO A 40 -11.15 -6.58 -6.71
C PRO A 40 -11.95 -6.29 -5.43
N ASP A 41 -11.72 -7.06 -4.36
CA ASP A 41 -12.49 -6.98 -3.12
C ASP A 41 -11.97 -5.92 -2.13
N ASN A 42 -10.74 -5.43 -2.30
CA ASN A 42 -10.12 -4.49 -1.36
C ASN A 42 -9.64 -3.19 -2.01
N ALA A 43 -9.76 -3.08 -3.34
CA ALA A 43 -9.31 -1.95 -4.11
C ALA A 43 -10.24 -0.74 -3.94
N VAL A 44 -9.65 0.40 -3.65
CA VAL A 44 -10.27 1.71 -3.84
C VAL A 44 -9.62 2.39 -5.04
N MET A 45 -10.39 3.21 -5.76
CA MET A 45 -9.83 4.13 -6.75
C MET A 45 -9.75 5.54 -6.16
N LEU A 46 -8.63 6.21 -6.43
CA LEU A 46 -8.37 7.56 -5.96
C LEU A 46 -7.90 8.41 -7.14
N THR A 47 -8.67 9.44 -7.46
CA THR A 47 -8.26 10.47 -8.42
C THR A 47 -7.53 11.59 -7.69
N VAL A 48 -6.26 11.78 -8.03
CA VAL A 48 -5.40 12.84 -7.52
C VAL A 48 -5.25 13.92 -8.60
N LEU A 49 -5.58 15.16 -8.24
CA LEU A 49 -5.29 16.33 -9.06
C LEU A 49 -4.07 17.04 -8.49
N LEU A 50 -2.98 17.07 -9.26
CA LEU A 50 -1.80 17.87 -9.00
C LEU A 50 -1.90 19.15 -9.83
N LYS A 51 -2.55 20.19 -9.29
CA LYS A 51 -2.84 21.42 -10.03
C LYS A 51 -1.57 22.22 -10.26
N HIS A 52 -1.37 22.71 -11.48
CA HIS A 52 -0.21 23.53 -11.82
C HIS A 52 -0.15 24.81 -10.99
N ASP A 53 1.05 25.17 -10.55
CA ASP A 53 1.37 26.53 -10.13
C ASP A 53 1.81 27.34 -11.36
N GLN A 54 0.98 28.29 -11.79
CA GLN A 54 1.27 29.16 -12.93
C GLN A 54 1.94 30.48 -12.51
N SER A 55 2.20 30.69 -11.23
CA SER A 55 2.88 31.89 -10.72
C SER A 55 4.41 31.84 -10.90
N ARG A 56 4.95 30.65 -11.19
CA ARG A 56 6.40 30.38 -11.26
C ARG A 56 6.80 29.76 -12.61
N PRO A 57 8.03 30.00 -13.09
CA PRO A 57 8.53 29.36 -14.31
C PRO A 57 8.62 27.83 -14.19
N LEU A 58 8.30 27.14 -15.28
CA LEU A 58 8.33 25.66 -15.33
C LEU A 58 9.70 25.05 -14.97
N SER A 59 10.80 25.72 -15.31
CA SER A 59 12.15 25.25 -14.99
C SER A 59 12.39 25.18 -13.48
N GLU A 60 11.90 26.17 -12.73
CA GLU A 60 12.01 26.22 -11.27
C GLU A 60 11.20 25.10 -10.62
N LEU A 61 9.96 24.89 -11.09
CA LEU A 61 9.09 23.81 -10.63
C LEU A 61 9.71 22.43 -10.89
N LYS A 62 10.31 22.22 -12.07
CA LYS A 62 11.01 20.96 -12.40
C LYS A 62 12.23 20.73 -11.51
N ALA A 63 13.03 21.77 -11.26
CA ALA A 63 14.19 21.68 -10.38
C ALA A 63 13.76 21.32 -8.94
N GLN A 64 12.67 21.91 -8.45
CA GLN A 64 12.13 21.61 -7.13
C GLN A 64 11.62 20.15 -7.05
N LEU A 65 10.84 19.67 -8.02
CA LEU A 65 10.38 18.26 -8.04
C LEU A 65 11.55 17.28 -8.05
N ALA A 66 12.60 17.58 -8.81
CA ALA A 66 13.80 16.75 -8.85
C ALA A 66 14.51 16.73 -7.48
N LYS A 67 14.68 17.89 -6.83
CA LYS A 67 15.25 17.99 -5.48
C LYS A 67 14.41 17.21 -4.45
N GLN A 68 13.09 17.27 -4.58
CA GLN A 68 12.12 16.58 -3.72
C GLN A 68 11.95 15.09 -4.07
N GLN A 69 12.58 14.59 -5.13
CA GLN A 69 12.57 13.18 -5.54
C GLN A 69 11.16 12.63 -5.84
N PHE A 70 10.25 13.46 -6.35
CA PHE A 70 8.85 13.07 -6.64
C PHE A 70 8.73 11.79 -7.46
N HIS A 71 9.38 11.73 -8.62
CA HIS A 71 9.30 10.56 -9.52
C HIS A 71 9.96 9.29 -8.96
N LYS A 72 10.73 9.40 -7.88
CA LYS A 72 11.29 8.24 -7.17
C LYS A 72 10.33 7.73 -6.09
N ALA A 73 9.58 8.63 -5.46
CA ALA A 73 8.72 8.31 -4.33
C ALA A 73 7.27 7.99 -4.73
N PHE A 74 6.78 8.57 -5.84
CA PHE A 74 5.40 8.46 -6.28
C PHE A 74 5.28 7.74 -7.63
N PRO A 75 4.36 6.76 -7.76
CA PRO A 75 3.52 6.19 -6.71
C PRO A 75 4.34 5.31 -5.74
N PRO A 76 3.93 5.15 -4.48
CA PRO A 76 4.58 4.22 -3.55
C PRO A 76 4.31 2.76 -3.94
N ALA A 77 5.08 1.83 -3.38
CA ALA A 77 4.93 0.40 -3.63
C ALA A 77 3.52 -0.11 -3.23
N GLY A 78 2.95 -1.00 -4.05
CA GLY A 78 1.61 -1.56 -3.82
C GLY A 78 0.46 -0.68 -4.35
N VAL A 79 0.76 0.42 -5.03
CA VAL A 79 -0.22 1.31 -5.69
C VAL A 79 -0.09 1.18 -7.20
N GLU A 80 -1.21 0.91 -7.86
CA GLU A 80 -1.33 0.87 -9.32
C GLU A 80 -1.71 2.26 -9.86
N VAL A 81 -1.10 2.67 -10.96
CA VAL A 81 -1.53 3.84 -11.74
C VAL A 81 -2.44 3.36 -12.86
N VAL A 82 -3.74 3.66 -12.74
CA VAL A 82 -4.76 3.33 -13.75
C VAL A 82 -4.67 4.30 -14.93
N SER A 83 -4.48 5.59 -14.66
CA SER A 83 -4.25 6.60 -15.68
C SER A 83 -3.43 7.77 -15.15
N TRP A 84 -2.70 8.43 -16.04
CA TRP A 84 -1.94 9.64 -15.73
C TRP A 84 -1.97 10.56 -16.95
N ASN A 85 -2.68 11.68 -16.83
CA ASN A 85 -2.89 12.61 -17.93
C ASN A 85 -2.56 14.04 -17.50
N ILE A 86 -2.13 14.86 -18.45
CA ILE A 86 -2.07 16.32 -18.25
C ILE A 86 -3.36 16.90 -18.78
N ALA A 87 -4.18 17.45 -17.88
CA ALA A 87 -5.33 18.26 -18.24
C ALA A 87 -4.88 19.72 -18.32
N MET A 88 -4.77 20.26 -19.54
CA MET A 88 -4.34 21.64 -19.77
C MET A 88 -5.18 22.63 -18.95
N GLY A 89 -4.52 23.56 -18.27
CA GLY A 89 -5.18 24.55 -17.38
C GLY A 89 -5.54 24.01 -15.99
N ILE A 90 -5.52 22.69 -15.78
CA ILE A 90 -5.71 22.09 -14.46
C ILE A 90 -4.36 21.68 -13.89
N GLY A 91 -3.66 20.75 -14.54
CA GLY A 91 -2.55 20.03 -13.91
C GLY A 91 -2.46 18.58 -14.35
N GLN A 92 -1.81 17.77 -13.53
CA GLN A 92 -1.80 16.33 -13.71
C GLN A 92 -3.02 15.72 -13.04
N VAL A 93 -3.70 14.83 -13.75
CA VAL A 93 -4.82 14.04 -13.25
C VAL A 93 -4.35 12.58 -13.23
N ILE A 94 -4.26 12.02 -12.05
CA ILE A 94 -3.71 10.68 -11.82
C ILE A 94 -4.79 9.86 -11.15
N VAL A 95 -5.17 8.74 -11.76
CA VAL A 95 -6.10 7.77 -11.15
C VAL A 95 -5.28 6.62 -10.63
N LEU A 96 -5.38 6.38 -9.33
CA LEU A 96 -4.70 5.30 -8.63
C LEU A 96 -5.70 4.20 -8.27
N ARG A 97 -5.22 2.96 -8.23
CA ARG A 97 -5.92 1.84 -7.60
C ARG A 97 -5.01 1.26 -6.52
N LEU A 98 -5.54 1.12 -5.32
CA LEU A 98 -4.77 0.73 -4.14
C LEU A 98 -5.66 0.03 -3.13
N PRO A 99 -5.13 -0.83 -2.25
CA PRO A 99 -5.86 -1.24 -1.08
C PRO A 99 -5.99 -0.05 -0.12
N ALA A 100 -7.11 0.04 0.61
CA ALA A 100 -7.36 1.14 1.55
C ALA A 100 -6.24 1.34 2.59
N SER A 101 -5.54 0.25 2.96
CA SER A 101 -4.38 0.28 3.87
C SER A 101 -3.18 1.10 3.36
N ARG A 102 -3.13 1.44 2.06
CA ARG A 102 -2.03 2.22 1.44
C ARG A 102 -2.33 3.71 1.29
N LEU A 103 -3.49 4.17 1.72
CA LEU A 103 -3.91 5.55 1.53
C LEU A 103 -2.97 6.54 2.23
N THR A 104 -2.49 6.19 3.43
CA THR A 104 -1.54 7.02 4.20
C THR A 104 -0.22 7.19 3.46
N GLU A 105 0.33 6.12 2.89
CA GLU A 105 1.59 6.18 2.14
C GLU A 105 1.45 6.99 0.85
N VAL A 106 0.31 6.91 0.16
CA VAL A 106 0.02 7.77 -0.99
C VAL A 106 0.01 9.24 -0.58
N ASN A 107 -0.71 9.56 0.50
CA ASN A 107 -0.76 10.92 1.01
C ASN A 107 0.66 11.41 1.34
N LEU A 108 1.39 10.68 2.18
CA LEU A 108 2.73 11.04 2.62
C LEU A 108 3.74 11.19 1.46
N ALA A 109 3.65 10.35 0.42
CA ALA A 109 4.46 10.51 -0.78
C ALA A 109 4.21 11.86 -1.46
N ILE A 110 2.95 12.27 -1.58
CA ILE A 110 2.57 13.56 -2.18
C ILE A 110 2.96 14.73 -1.27
N GLU A 111 2.68 14.66 0.03
CA GLU A 111 3.01 15.74 0.98
C GLU A 111 4.52 16.03 0.97
N ASN A 112 5.35 14.99 1.00
CA ASN A 112 6.80 15.14 1.06
C ASN A 112 7.41 15.59 -0.26
N THR A 113 6.79 15.25 -1.40
CA THR A 113 7.50 15.34 -2.69
C THR A 113 6.83 16.19 -3.77
N ALA A 114 5.54 16.48 -3.65
CA ALA A 114 4.77 17.28 -4.62
C ALA A 114 4.34 18.66 -4.09
N TRP A 115 4.21 18.83 -2.78
CA TRP A 115 3.82 20.10 -2.19
C TRP A 115 4.85 21.22 -2.47
N GLY A 116 4.32 22.41 -2.71
CA GLY A 116 5.07 23.58 -3.17
C GLY A 116 5.32 23.62 -4.68
N VAL A 117 5.11 22.52 -5.42
CA VAL A 117 5.06 22.53 -6.89
C VAL A 117 3.63 22.40 -7.41
N TYR A 118 2.80 21.66 -6.66
CA TYR A 118 1.41 21.44 -6.98
C TYR A 118 0.49 21.82 -5.81
N THR A 119 -0.69 22.33 -6.16
CA THR A 119 -1.84 22.31 -5.24
C THR A 119 -2.57 20.99 -5.43
N THR A 120 -2.72 20.22 -4.36
CA THR A 120 -3.19 18.83 -4.43
C THR A 120 -4.66 18.71 -4.05
N GLN A 121 -5.44 17.93 -4.80
CA GLN A 121 -6.80 17.53 -4.45
C GLN A 121 -6.99 16.02 -4.61
N PHE A 122 -7.80 15.42 -3.74
CA PHE A 122 -8.01 13.97 -3.66
C PHE A 122 -9.50 13.65 -3.73
N PHE A 123 -9.86 12.72 -4.60
CA PHE A 123 -11.25 12.31 -4.79
C PHE A 123 -11.33 10.78 -4.86
N PRO A 124 -11.99 10.11 -3.90
CA PRO A 124 -12.38 8.72 -4.09
C PRO A 124 -13.28 8.59 -5.32
N THR A 125 -12.99 7.64 -6.20
CA THR A 125 -13.71 7.43 -7.46
C THR A 125 -14.00 5.96 -7.70
N TYR A 126 -14.78 5.67 -8.74
CA TYR A 126 -15.02 4.32 -9.26
C TYR A 126 -15.21 4.38 -10.78
N ASP A 127 -15.00 3.28 -11.49
CA ASP A 127 -15.17 3.23 -12.94
C ASP A 127 -16.65 3.12 -13.33
N PHE A 128 -17.21 4.24 -13.81
CA PHE A 128 -18.59 4.31 -14.28
C PHE A 128 -18.76 3.93 -15.76
N MET A 129 -17.66 3.76 -16.52
CA MET A 129 -17.72 3.53 -17.96
C MET A 129 -18.58 2.31 -18.35
N PRO A 130 -18.47 1.14 -17.68
CA PRO A 130 -19.30 -0.02 -18.04
C PRO A 130 -20.80 0.25 -17.89
N ILE A 131 -21.19 0.98 -16.83
CA ILE A 131 -22.59 1.35 -16.57
C ILE A 131 -23.06 2.33 -17.65
N ALA A 132 -22.28 3.37 -17.93
CA ALA A 132 -22.61 4.36 -18.95
C ALA A 132 -22.80 3.71 -20.33
N GLN A 133 -21.92 2.79 -20.72
CA GLN A 133 -22.00 2.07 -21.99
C GLN A 133 -23.25 1.18 -22.06
N ALA A 134 -23.59 0.48 -20.98
CA ALA A 134 -24.80 -0.34 -20.91
C ALA A 134 -26.07 0.52 -21.06
N GLU A 135 -26.14 1.66 -20.38
CA GLU A 135 -27.27 2.59 -20.48
C GLU A 135 -27.38 3.19 -21.89
N GLN A 136 -26.26 3.57 -22.50
CA GLN A 136 -26.23 4.03 -23.88
C GLN A 136 -26.71 2.96 -24.87
N ALA A 137 -26.34 1.69 -24.68
CA ALA A 137 -26.78 0.59 -25.52
C ALA A 137 -28.30 0.37 -25.42
N LYS A 138 -28.84 0.36 -24.21
CA LYS A 138 -30.30 0.26 -23.96
C LYS A 138 -31.06 1.41 -24.64
N ALA A 139 -30.57 2.65 -24.50
CA ALA A 139 -31.20 3.82 -25.09
C ALA A 139 -31.26 3.75 -26.63
N ARG A 140 -30.19 3.28 -27.28
CA ARG A 140 -30.15 3.11 -28.75
C ARG A 140 -31.11 2.03 -29.25
N GLN A 141 -31.25 0.91 -28.52
CA GLN A 141 -32.18 -0.17 -28.89
C GLN A 141 -33.65 0.24 -28.78
N ALA A 142 -33.99 1.07 -27.78
CA ALA A 142 -35.34 1.60 -27.63
C ALA A 142 -35.75 2.50 -28.80
N GLN A 143 -34.82 3.26 -29.38
CA GLN A 143 -35.05 4.13 -30.53
C GLN A 143 -35.25 3.36 -31.84
N THR A 144 -34.62 2.19 -32.01
CA THR A 144 -34.76 1.36 -33.22
C THR A 144 -36.05 0.53 -33.25
N THR A 145 -36.80 0.50 -32.14
CA THR A 145 -38.05 -0.27 -32.01
C THR A 145 -39.30 0.63 -32.13
N GLN A 146 -39.12 1.94 -32.33
CA GLN A 146 -40.15 2.91 -32.67
C GLN A 146 -40.07 3.26 -34.15
#